data_AF-A0A1D6HAC1-F1
#
_entry.id   AF-A0A1D6HAC1-F1
#
_cell.length_a   1.000
_cell.length_b   1.000
_cell.length_c   1.000
_cell.angle_alpha   90.00
_cell.angle_beta   90.00
_cell.angle_gamma   90.00
#
_symmetry.space_group_name_H-M   'P 1'
#
loop_
_entity.id
_entity.type
_entity.pdbx_description
1 polymer ?
#
loop_
_entity_poly.entity_id
_entity_poly.type
_entity_poly.pdbx_seq_one_letter_code
_entity_poly.pdbx_strand_id
1 'polypeptide(L)'
;MASAAGAAFAAITLLILVPLTAASDSDHKYQAAEPVTLWVNKVGPYNNPQETYNYYSLPFCHASENHVHKWGGLGEVLGGNELIDSQIDIKFGKNVDKATICSLDLDLVKAKQLSDAIENSYWFEFFIGELYVFMFY
;
A
#
# COMPACT_ATOMS: atom_id res chain seq x y z
N MET A 1 34.65 -41.81 2.61
CA MET A 1 33.39 -42.16 3.30
C MET A 1 33.00 -40.96 4.17
N ALA A 2 32.10 -40.11 3.70
CA ALA A 2 31.58 -39.02 4.53
C ALA A 2 30.77 -39.64 5.68
N SER A 3 31.09 -39.29 6.93
CA SER A 3 30.37 -39.78 8.10
C SER A 3 28.89 -39.39 7.99
N ALA A 4 27.98 -40.33 8.26
CA ALA A 4 26.54 -40.09 8.28
C ALA A 4 26.15 -38.94 9.23
N ALA A 5 26.94 -38.72 10.29
CA ALA A 5 26.78 -37.59 11.19
C ALA A 5 27.09 -36.24 10.50
N GLY A 6 28.14 -36.18 9.67
CA GLY A 6 28.49 -34.95 8.93
C GLY A 6 27.45 -34.57 7.88
N ALA A 7 26.86 -35.56 7.21
CA ALA A 7 25.76 -35.34 6.27
C ALA A 7 24.48 -34.86 6.98
N ALA A 8 24.19 -35.41 8.18
CA ALA A 8 23.06 -34.98 8.99
C ALA A 8 23.25 -33.54 9.51
N PHE A 9 24.44 -33.18 10.01
CA PHE A 9 24.73 -31.81 10.45
C PHE A 9 24.65 -30.81 9.30
N ALA A 10 25.14 -31.16 8.10
CA ALA A 10 25.04 -30.33 6.90
C ALA A 10 23.58 -30.17 6.43
N ALA A 11 22.77 -31.23 6.47
CA ALA A 11 21.36 -31.17 6.12
C ALA A 11 20.55 -30.32 7.11
N ILE A 12 20.85 -30.43 8.42
CA ILE A 12 20.22 -29.63 9.47
C ILE A 12 20.60 -28.15 9.33
N THR A 13 21.87 -27.83 9.04
CA THR A 13 22.27 -26.44 8.78
C THR A 13 21.62 -25.88 7.51
N LEU A 14 21.50 -26.66 6.45
CA LEU A 14 20.82 -26.24 5.22
C LEU A 14 19.31 -25.99 5.48
N LEU A 15 18.64 -26.84 6.26
CA LEU A 15 17.22 -26.66 6.65
C LEU A 15 16.99 -25.42 7.52
N ILE A 16 17.96 -25.01 8.34
CA ILE A 16 17.87 -23.83 9.21
C ILE A 16 18.17 -22.53 8.46
N LEU A 17 18.99 -22.56 7.40
CA LEU A 17 19.31 -21.35 6.61
C LEU A 17 18.28 -21.02 5.51
N VAL A 18 17.47 -21.97 5.05
CA VAL A 18 16.48 -21.76 3.97
C VAL A 18 15.35 -20.78 4.33
N PRO A 19 14.83 -20.66 5.57
CA PRO A 19 13.77 -19.69 5.85
C PRO A 19 14.26 -18.22 5.94
N LEU A 20 15.56 -17.94 5.85
CA LEU A 20 16.08 -16.57 6.04
C LEU A 20 15.93 -15.64 4.82
N THR A 21 15.37 -16.13 3.71
CA THR A 21 15.12 -15.34 2.50
C THR A 21 13.63 -15.12 2.23
N ALA A 22 12.77 -15.35 3.22
CA ALA A 22 11.37 -14.95 3.12
C ALA A 22 11.31 -13.42 3.13
N ALA A 23 11.21 -12.81 1.94
CA ALA A 23 10.90 -11.39 1.81
C ALA A 23 9.48 -11.16 2.33
N SER A 24 9.34 -10.20 3.22
CA SER A 24 8.08 -9.78 3.82
C SER A 24 8.08 -8.25 3.84
N ASP A 25 6.90 -7.65 3.72
CA ASP A 25 6.69 -6.19 3.92
C ASP A 25 7.26 -5.72 5.28
N SER A 26 7.41 -6.63 6.24
CA SER A 26 8.00 -6.38 7.56
C SER A 26 9.53 -6.26 7.59
N ASP A 27 10.24 -6.84 6.61
CA ASP A 27 11.71 -6.94 6.60
C ASP A 27 12.38 -5.95 5.65
N HIS A 28 11.59 -5.06 5.02
CA HIS A 28 12.06 -3.92 4.19
C HIS A 28 12.97 -4.30 3.02
N LYS A 29 12.91 -5.55 2.58
CA LYS A 29 13.73 -6.08 1.49
C LYS A 29 12.81 -6.62 0.41
N TYR A 30 12.71 -5.87 -0.66
CA TYR A 30 11.98 -6.29 -1.86
C TYR A 30 12.94 -6.95 -2.85
N GLN A 31 12.53 -8.10 -3.38
CA GLN A 31 13.17 -8.73 -4.52
C GLN A 31 12.73 -8.07 -5.83
N ALA A 32 13.54 -8.23 -6.88
CA ALA A 32 13.17 -7.74 -8.19
C ALA A 32 11.85 -8.38 -8.66
N ALA A 33 10.93 -7.56 -9.15
CA ALA A 33 9.58 -7.92 -9.59
C ALA A 33 8.61 -8.43 -8.49
N GLU A 34 8.97 -8.30 -7.21
CA GLU A 34 8.06 -8.57 -6.10
C GLU A 34 6.89 -7.56 -6.08
N PRO A 35 5.65 -7.98 -5.79
CA PRO A 35 4.53 -7.07 -5.64
C PRO A 35 4.72 -6.16 -4.43
N VAL A 36 4.41 -4.88 -4.60
CA VAL A 36 4.48 -3.86 -3.57
C VAL A 36 3.10 -3.29 -3.34
N THR A 37 2.62 -3.35 -2.10
CA THR A 37 1.32 -2.81 -1.73
C THR A 37 1.40 -1.30 -1.54
N LEU A 38 0.55 -0.58 -2.26
CA LEU A 38 0.28 0.83 -2.02
C LEU A 38 -0.94 0.93 -1.11
N TRP A 39 -0.72 1.45 0.10
CA TRP A 39 -1.76 1.72 1.07
C TRP A 39 -2.22 3.16 0.95
N VAL A 40 -3.53 3.36 0.84
CA VAL A 40 -4.15 4.69 0.88
C VAL A 40 -4.63 5.00 2.29
N ASN A 41 -4.50 6.25 2.73
CA ASN A 41 -4.89 6.65 4.08
C ASN A 41 -5.87 7.83 4.05
N LYS A 42 -5.36 9.01 3.73
CA LYS A 42 -6.03 10.28 4.01
C LYS A 42 -5.98 11.26 2.86
N VAL A 43 -6.96 12.16 2.85
CA VAL A 43 -7.06 13.30 1.95
C VAL A 43 -7.54 14.53 2.69
N GLY A 44 -7.16 15.71 2.20
CA GLY A 44 -7.66 16.96 2.75
C GLY A 44 -7.25 18.17 1.93
N PRO A 45 -7.88 19.34 2.15
CA PRO A 45 -7.48 20.58 1.53
C PRO A 45 -6.12 21.06 2.05
N TYR A 46 -5.22 21.44 1.14
CA TYR A 46 -3.89 21.94 1.52
C TYR A 46 -3.95 23.20 2.40
N ASN A 47 -4.93 24.07 2.12
CA ASN A 47 -5.10 25.35 2.83
C ASN A 47 -5.72 25.19 4.23
N ASN A 48 -6.22 24.01 4.60
CA ASN A 48 -6.77 23.74 5.93
C ASN A 48 -6.31 22.37 6.48
N PRO A 49 -5.09 22.28 7.02
CA PRO A 49 -4.51 21.00 7.47
C PRO A 49 -5.24 20.33 8.64
N GLN A 50 -6.16 21.03 9.30
CA GLN A 50 -6.98 20.47 10.37
C GLN A 50 -8.15 19.62 9.82
N GLU A 51 -8.46 19.79 8.54
CA GLU A 51 -9.50 19.04 7.86
C GLU A 51 -8.85 17.85 7.15
N THR A 52 -9.20 16.66 7.60
CA THR A 52 -8.65 15.42 7.05
C THR A 52 -9.72 14.35 7.04
N TYR A 53 -9.85 13.69 5.91
CA TYR A 53 -10.83 12.65 5.65
C TYR A 53 -10.13 11.37 5.18
N ASN A 54 -10.82 10.24 5.28
CA ASN A 54 -10.32 8.99 4.72
C ASN A 54 -10.24 9.10 3.21
N TYR A 55 -9.29 8.39 2.59
CA TYR A 55 -9.04 8.49 1.15
C TYR A 55 -10.29 8.28 0.30
N TYR A 56 -11.12 7.30 0.65
CA TYR A 56 -12.35 6.96 -0.06
C TYR A 56 -13.59 7.79 0.36
N SER A 57 -13.38 8.90 1.06
CA SER A 57 -14.41 9.94 1.20
C SER A 57 -14.71 10.63 -0.15
N LEU A 58 -13.70 10.72 -1.02
CA LEU A 58 -13.86 11.11 -2.41
C LEU A 58 -14.27 9.88 -3.25
N PRO A 59 -15.06 10.08 -4.32
CA PRO A 59 -15.60 8.98 -5.12
C PRO A 59 -14.55 8.40 -6.07
N PHE A 60 -13.42 7.96 -5.54
CA PHE A 60 -12.40 7.26 -6.28
C PHE A 60 -12.87 5.88 -6.70
N CYS A 61 -12.22 5.35 -7.72
CA CYS A 61 -12.51 4.04 -8.23
C CYS A 61 -11.84 2.97 -7.35
N HIS A 62 -12.52 1.84 -7.16
CA HIS A 62 -12.02 0.69 -6.42
C HIS A 62 -12.02 -0.54 -7.31
N ALA A 63 -10.93 -1.32 -7.30
CA ALA A 63 -10.83 -2.54 -8.11
C ALA A 63 -11.69 -3.69 -7.56
N SER A 64 -11.91 -3.74 -6.24
CA SER A 64 -12.71 -4.78 -5.56
C SER A 64 -13.44 -4.20 -4.35
N GLU A 65 -14.61 -4.77 -4.03
CA GLU A 65 -15.36 -4.47 -2.80
C GLU A 65 -14.68 -5.02 -1.53
N ASN A 66 -13.76 -5.99 -1.67
CA ASN A 66 -13.04 -6.55 -0.53
C ASN A 66 -11.84 -5.66 -0.18
N HIS A 67 -12.07 -4.72 0.73
CA HIS A 67 -11.02 -3.85 1.25
C HIS A 67 -10.20 -4.58 2.32
N VAL A 68 -8.90 -4.72 2.08
CA VAL A 68 -7.96 -5.17 3.12
C VAL A 68 -7.53 -3.94 3.90
N HIS A 69 -7.89 -3.90 5.18
CA HIS A 69 -7.51 -2.83 6.08
C HIS A 69 -6.28 -3.25 6.89
N LYS A 70 -5.29 -2.36 6.98
CA LYS A 70 -4.14 -2.47 7.88
C LYS A 70 -4.29 -1.43 8.98
N TRP A 71 -4.38 -1.89 10.21
CA TRP A 71 -4.47 -1.03 11.38
C TRP A 71 -3.12 -0.97 12.08
N GLY A 72 -2.70 0.24 12.40
CA GLY A 72 -1.50 0.50 13.16
C GLY A 72 -1.69 0.33 14.66
N GLY A 73 -0.79 0.93 15.45
CA GLY A 73 -0.91 1.01 16.91
C GLY A 73 -2.07 1.91 17.35
N LEU A 74 -2.39 1.88 18.65
CA LEU A 74 -3.50 2.66 19.23
C LEU A 74 -3.42 4.16 18.89
N GLY A 75 -2.23 4.75 18.91
CA GLY A 75 -2.05 6.17 18.58
C GLY A 75 -2.39 6.51 17.12
N GLU A 76 -2.09 5.61 16.19
CA GLU A 76 -2.40 5.79 14.77
C GLU A 76 -3.89 5.67 14.51
N VAL A 77 -4.55 4.70 15.15
CA VAL A 77 -6.01 4.54 15.09
C VAL A 77 -6.72 5.76 15.68
N LEU A 78 -6.26 6.29 16.82
CA LEU A 78 -6.81 7.52 17.42
C LEU A 78 -6.57 8.76 16.57
N GLY A 79 -5.48 8.78 15.79
CA GLY A 79 -5.23 9.80 14.77
C GLY A 79 -6.13 9.66 13.54
N GLY A 80 -6.99 8.64 13.47
CA GLY A 80 -7.87 8.36 12.34
C GLY A 80 -7.15 7.76 11.14
N ASN A 81 -6.01 7.09 11.33
CA ASN A 81 -5.37 6.35 10.25
C ASN A 81 -6.13 5.06 9.97
N GLU A 82 -6.44 4.86 8.69
CA GLU A 82 -7.08 3.68 8.14
C GLU A 82 -6.36 3.35 6.82
N LEU A 83 -5.37 2.47 6.88
CA LEU A 83 -4.63 2.07 5.69
C LEU A 83 -5.44 1.03 4.92
N ILE A 84 -5.82 1.36 3.69
CA ILE A 84 -6.59 0.47 2.82
C ILE A 84 -5.73 0.10 1.62
N ASP A 85 -5.71 -1.18 1.25
CA ASP A 85 -5.02 -1.63 0.05
C ASP A 85 -5.67 -1.04 -1.20
N SER A 86 -4.89 -0.28 -1.99
CA SER A 86 -5.32 0.32 -3.25
C SER A 86 -5.59 -0.72 -4.36
N GLN A 87 -5.02 -1.92 -4.24
CA GLN A 87 -5.09 -3.01 -5.23
C GLN A 87 -4.51 -2.66 -6.60
N ILE A 88 -3.65 -1.65 -6.65
CA ILE A 88 -2.91 -1.29 -7.86
C ILE A 88 -1.67 -2.19 -7.95
N ASP A 89 -1.50 -2.89 -9.09
CA ASP A 89 -0.33 -3.74 -9.34
C ASP A 89 0.93 -2.86 -9.52
N ILE A 90 1.76 -2.82 -8.49
CA ILE A 90 3.07 -2.17 -8.48
C ILE A 90 4.12 -3.25 -8.22
N LYS A 91 5.16 -3.29 -9.06
CA LYS A 91 6.26 -4.25 -8.91
C LYS A 91 7.57 -3.54 -8.61
N PHE A 92 8.32 -4.04 -7.64
CA PHE A 92 9.61 -3.45 -7.28
C PHE A 92 10.64 -3.62 -8.41
N GLY A 93 11.23 -2.51 -8.85
CA GLY A 93 12.30 -2.52 -9.86
C GLY A 93 11.89 -2.98 -11.27
N LYS A 94 10.58 -3.09 -11.56
CA LYS A 94 10.07 -3.48 -12.88
C LYS A 94 8.91 -2.60 -13.30
N ASN A 95 8.91 -2.16 -14.55
CA ASN A 95 7.78 -1.45 -15.13
C ASN A 95 6.58 -2.38 -15.29
N VAL A 96 5.42 -1.89 -14.87
CA VAL A 96 4.12 -2.52 -15.13
C VAL A 96 3.48 -1.78 -16.31
N ASP A 97 2.88 -2.52 -17.23
CA ASP A 97 2.19 -1.93 -18.38
C ASP A 97 0.97 -1.12 -17.94
N LYS A 98 0.62 -0.09 -18.72
CA LYS A 98 -0.58 0.70 -18.43
C LYS A 98 -1.81 -0.19 -18.53
N ALA A 99 -2.51 -0.33 -17.41
CA ALA A 99 -3.76 -1.05 -17.31
C ALA A 99 -4.85 -0.14 -16.72
N THR A 100 -6.09 -0.39 -17.10
CA THR A 100 -7.24 0.22 -16.45
C THR A 100 -7.44 -0.45 -15.09
N ILE A 101 -7.37 0.31 -14.00
CA ILE A 101 -7.58 -0.22 -12.64
C ILE A 101 -9.04 -0.65 -12.48
N CYS A 102 -9.98 0.27 -12.78
CA CYS A 102 -11.41 0.00 -12.76
C CYS A 102 -12.17 1.08 -13.55
N SER A 103 -13.45 0.81 -13.83
CA SER A 103 -14.36 1.78 -14.47
C SER A 103 -15.21 2.46 -13.41
N LEU A 104 -15.35 3.78 -13.49
CA LEU A 104 -16.11 4.59 -12.55
C LEU A 104 -17.22 5.34 -13.28
N ASP A 105 -18.46 5.10 -12.87
CA ASP A 105 -19.60 5.90 -13.33
C ASP A 105 -19.69 7.21 -12.52
N LEU A 106 -19.45 8.32 -13.22
CA LEU A 106 -19.49 9.67 -12.68
C LEU A 106 -20.87 10.28 -12.89
N ASP A 107 -21.60 10.43 -11.78
CA ASP A 107 -22.78 11.29 -11.71
C ASP A 107 -22.38 12.76 -11.44
N LEU A 108 -23.30 13.70 -11.68
CA LEU A 108 -23.08 15.13 -11.45
C LEU A 108 -22.60 15.44 -10.03
N VAL A 109 -23.10 14.72 -9.02
CA VAL A 109 -22.68 14.90 -7.63
C VAL A 109 -21.23 14.47 -7.42
N LYS A 110 -20.84 13.30 -7.94
CA LYS A 110 -19.48 12.78 -7.81
C LYS A 110 -18.47 13.63 -8.58
N ALA A 111 -18.84 14.04 -9.79
CA ALA A 111 -18.02 14.92 -10.62
C ALA A 111 -17.78 16.26 -9.93
N LYS A 112 -18.82 16.83 -9.31
CA LYS A 112 -18.69 18.06 -8.52
C LYS A 112 -17.76 17.88 -7.32
N GLN A 113 -17.87 16.79 -6.57
CA GLN A 113 -16.97 16.51 -5.44
C GLN A 113 -15.49 16.46 -5.87
N LEU A 114 -15.20 15.79 -6.98
CA LEU A 114 -13.83 15.73 -7.53
C LEU A 114 -13.35 17.11 -8.01
N SER A 115 -14.22 17.87 -8.68
CA SER A 115 -13.91 19.25 -9.12
C SER A 115 -13.60 20.15 -7.92
N ASP A 116 -14.45 20.13 -6.89
CA ASP A 116 -14.27 20.92 -5.67
C ASP A 116 -12.96 20.52 -4.95
N ALA A 117 -12.58 19.23 -4.96
CA ALA A 117 -11.31 18.77 -4.38
C ALA A 117 -10.08 19.29 -5.16
N ILE A 118 -10.16 19.37 -6.49
CA ILE A 118 -9.10 19.94 -7.34
C ILE A 118 -8.99 21.45 -7.09
N GLU A 119 -10.10 22.17 -7.07
CA GLU A 119 -10.15 23.62 -6.83
C GLU A 119 -9.57 24.02 -5.46
N ASN A 120 -9.76 23.15 -4.45
CA ASN A 120 -9.23 23.36 -3.10
C ASN A 120 -7.82 22.79 -2.89
N SER A 121 -7.12 22.37 -3.96
CA SER A 121 -5.76 21.83 -3.92
C SER A 121 -5.62 20.72 -2.87
N TYR A 122 -6.42 19.66 -3.01
CA TYR A 122 -6.36 18.55 -2.08
C TYR A 122 -5.00 17.84 -2.15
N TRP A 123 -4.52 17.43 -0.98
CA TRP A 123 -3.38 16.54 -0.81
C TRP A 123 -3.85 15.11 -0.51
N PHE A 124 -3.00 14.15 -0.83
CA PHE A 124 -3.23 12.71 -0.65
C PHE A 124 -2.07 12.12 0.14
N GLU A 125 -2.41 11.25 1.10
CA GLU A 125 -1.46 10.48 1.87
C GLU A 125 -1.48 9.01 1.45
N PHE A 126 -0.31 8.51 1.07
CA PHE A 126 -0.09 7.13 0.72
C PHE A 126 1.09 6.54 1.48
N PHE A 127 1.09 5.23 1.64
CA PHE A 127 2.17 4.48 2.25
C PHE A 127 2.62 3.34 1.34
N ILE A 128 3.92 3.21 1.17
CA ILE A 128 4.56 2.11 0.44
C ILE A 128 5.64 1.54 1.36
N GLY A 129 5.41 0.34 1.91
CA GLY A 129 6.20 -0.15 3.04
C GLY A 129 6.12 0.80 4.24
N GLU A 130 7.24 1.38 4.66
CA GLU A 130 7.34 2.42 5.71
C GLU A 130 7.50 3.86 5.16
N LEU A 131 7.45 4.04 3.83
CA LEU A 131 7.61 5.35 3.22
C LEU A 131 6.28 6.10 3.10
N TYR A 132 6.25 7.31 3.64
CA TYR A 132 5.18 8.28 3.44
C TYR A 132 5.33 8.95 2.08
N VAL A 133 4.28 8.88 1.27
CA VAL A 133 4.22 9.54 -0.02
C VAL A 133 3.06 10.52 -0.02
N PHE A 134 3.38 11.80 -0.24
CA PHE A 134 2.40 12.86 -0.37
C PHE A 134 2.26 13.23 -1.84
N MET A 135 1.02 13.25 -2.31
CA MET A 135 0.67 13.74 -3.64
C MET A 135 -0.19 14.97 -3.50
N PHE A 136 -0.02 15.92 -4.41
CA PHE A 136 -0.77 17.17 -4.48
C PHE A 136 -1.32 17.31 -5.90
N TYR A 137 -2.51 17.89 -6.03
CA TYR A 137 -3.02 18.37 -7.32
C TYR A 137 -2.35 19.67 -7.75
#